data_AF-A0A413VK44-F1
#
_entry.id   AF-A0A413VK44-F1
#
_cell.length_a   1.000
_cell.length_b   1.000
_cell.length_c   1.000
_cell.angle_alpha   90.00
_cell.angle_beta   90.00
_cell.angle_gamma   90.00
#
_symmetry.space_group_name_H-M   'P 1'
#
loop_
_entity.id
_entity.type
_entity.pdbx_description
1 polymer ?
#
loop_
_entity_poly.entity_id
_entity_poly.type
_entity_poly.pdbx_seq_one_letter_code
_entity_poly.pdbx_strand_id
1 'polypeptide(L)'
;MIKLKLGVLLAMLIASTTAFAGYAPAQVQAALKKMYPTAKDIAWSQDDGYYCADFMMNGLEKNVWFNAQAQWAMTQTELVSVDRLSPAVYNAFAASDYADGIVEDVTYVEFPKWEPIIVIKVGKANIDMKYQLFYTPNGQLLRTRNVSNMYDILGPGTFL
;
A
#
# COMPACT_ATOMS: atom_id res chain seq x y z
N MET A 1 7.25 -54.89 -34.09
CA MET A 1 6.56 -53.58 -34.13
C MET A 1 6.35 -53.18 -32.67
N ILE A 2 7.09 -52.22 -32.13
CA ILE A 2 6.72 -50.79 -32.04
C ILE A 2 8.00 -49.95 -32.08
N LYS A 3 8.02 -48.91 -32.94
CA LYS A 3 9.12 -47.94 -33.07
C LYS A 3 8.92 -46.80 -32.06
N LEU A 4 9.88 -46.57 -31.17
CA LEU A 4 9.88 -45.40 -30.26
C LEU A 4 10.42 -44.19 -31.03
N LYS A 5 9.60 -43.15 -31.20
CA LYS A 5 9.97 -41.91 -31.90
C LYS A 5 10.72 -40.98 -30.94
N LEU A 6 11.89 -40.51 -31.37
CA LEU A 6 12.65 -39.42 -30.77
C LEU A 6 11.77 -38.15 -30.78
N GLY A 7 11.36 -37.68 -29.61
CA GLY A 7 10.59 -36.45 -29.42
C GLY A 7 11.44 -35.44 -28.65
N VAL A 8 11.73 -34.32 -29.31
CA VAL A 8 12.50 -33.15 -28.88
C VAL A 8 12.13 -32.70 -27.46
N LEU A 9 13.10 -32.69 -26.53
CA LEU A 9 12.94 -31.99 -25.25
C LEU A 9 13.40 -30.54 -25.42
N LEU A 10 12.41 -29.65 -25.44
CA LEU A 10 12.50 -28.21 -25.61
C LEU A 10 13.28 -27.58 -24.44
N ALA A 11 14.26 -26.74 -24.78
CA ALA A 11 15.00 -25.93 -23.81
C ALA A 11 14.05 -25.00 -23.04
N MET A 12 13.93 -25.18 -21.72
CA MET A 12 13.32 -24.19 -20.85
C MET A 12 14.29 -23.02 -20.68
N LEU A 13 14.07 -21.96 -21.44
CA LEU A 13 14.68 -20.66 -21.18
C LEU A 13 14.03 -20.12 -19.90
N ILE A 14 14.75 -20.19 -18.78
CA ILE A 14 14.36 -19.50 -17.55
C ILE A 14 14.54 -18.01 -17.85
N ALA A 15 13.43 -17.32 -18.11
CA ALA A 15 13.44 -15.86 -18.14
C ALA A 15 13.64 -15.38 -16.70
N SER A 16 14.90 -15.16 -16.31
CA SER A 16 15.25 -14.47 -15.09
C SER A 16 14.66 -13.06 -15.16
N THR A 17 13.55 -12.81 -14.46
CA THR A 17 13.04 -11.45 -14.30
C THR A 17 14.04 -10.71 -13.42
N THR A 18 14.94 -9.96 -14.04
CA THR A 18 15.73 -8.97 -13.31
C THR A 18 14.73 -7.99 -12.69
N ALA A 19 14.78 -7.84 -11.37
CA ALA A 19 14.06 -6.78 -10.67
C ALA A 19 14.63 -5.44 -11.18
N PHE A 20 14.00 -4.88 -12.20
CA PHE A 20 14.24 -3.49 -12.54
C PHE A 20 13.70 -2.67 -11.38
N ALA A 21 14.50 -1.75 -10.82
CA ALA A 21 13.94 -0.61 -10.13
C ALA A 21 12.87 -0.03 -11.07
N GLY A 22 11.63 0.10 -10.61
CA GLY A 22 10.57 0.51 -11.52
C GLY A 22 10.83 1.88 -12.11
N TYR A 23 10.05 2.23 -13.13
CA TYR A 23 10.24 3.44 -13.90
C TYR A 23 9.01 4.34 -13.78
N ALA A 24 9.23 5.64 -13.62
CA ALA A 24 8.21 6.67 -13.76
C ALA A 24 8.65 7.73 -14.79
N PRO A 25 7.72 8.31 -15.58
CA PRO A 25 8.02 9.39 -16.52
C PRO A 25 8.65 10.61 -15.84
N ALA A 26 9.48 11.37 -16.57
CA ALA A 26 10.19 12.53 -16.04
C ALA A 26 9.27 13.58 -15.38
N GLN A 27 8.07 13.79 -15.93
CA GLN A 27 7.06 14.68 -15.35
C GLN A 27 6.56 14.22 -13.98
N VAL A 28 6.41 12.90 -13.77
CA VAL A 28 6.00 12.32 -12.49
C VAL A 28 7.12 12.45 -11.46
N GLN A 29 8.36 12.15 -11.85
CA GLN A 29 9.52 12.36 -10.99
C GLN A 29 9.69 13.83 -10.59
N ALA A 30 9.46 14.76 -11.52
CA ALA A 30 9.49 16.19 -11.25
C ALA A 30 8.37 16.64 -10.28
N ALA A 31 7.17 16.10 -10.44
CA ALA A 31 6.06 16.35 -9.52
C ALA A 31 6.38 15.87 -8.10
N LEU A 32 6.93 14.66 -7.97
CA LEU A 32 7.42 14.16 -6.67
C LEU A 32 8.52 15.04 -6.09
N LYS A 33 9.53 15.41 -6.89
CA LYS A 33 10.64 16.26 -6.43
C LYS A 33 10.16 17.64 -5.95
N LYS A 34 9.08 18.16 -6.53
CA LYS A 34 8.44 19.39 -6.06
C LYS A 34 7.78 19.22 -4.69
N MET A 35 7.11 18.09 -4.46
CA MET A 35 6.44 17.79 -3.18
C MET A 35 7.44 17.41 -2.08
N TYR A 36 8.45 16.61 -2.42
CA TYR A 36 9.45 16.09 -1.50
C TYR A 36 10.87 16.36 -2.05
N PRO A 37 11.37 17.60 -1.97
CA PRO A 37 12.68 17.99 -2.53
C PRO A 37 13.86 17.22 -1.95
N THR A 38 13.72 16.67 -0.74
CA THR A 38 14.77 15.94 -0.02
C THR A 38 14.61 14.43 -0.07
N ALA A 39 13.59 13.89 -0.75
CA ALA A 39 13.43 12.45 -0.92
C ALA A 39 14.64 11.87 -1.69
N LYS A 40 15.07 10.69 -1.26
CA LYS A 40 16.21 9.93 -1.78
C LYS A 40 15.82 8.46 -1.89
N ASP A 41 16.61 7.68 -2.61
CA ASP A 41 16.49 6.22 -2.70
C ASP A 41 15.06 5.77 -3.06
N ILE A 42 14.47 6.47 -4.02
CA ILE A 42 13.07 6.34 -4.40
C ILE A 42 12.91 5.08 -5.26
N ALA A 43 12.15 4.12 -4.74
CA ALA A 43 11.68 2.98 -5.51
C ALA A 43 10.40 3.37 -6.25
N TRP A 44 10.33 3.05 -7.54
CA TRP A 44 9.13 3.30 -8.33
C TRP A 44 8.42 1.99 -8.63
N SER A 45 7.10 2.05 -8.70
CA SER A 45 6.24 0.97 -9.18
C SER A 45 5.02 1.56 -9.90
N GLN A 46 4.20 0.68 -10.49
CA GLN A 46 2.94 1.06 -11.13
C GLN A 46 1.85 0.09 -10.71
N ASP A 47 0.65 0.63 -10.51
CA ASP A 47 -0.57 -0.15 -10.31
C ASP A 47 -1.79 0.64 -10.84
N ASP A 48 -2.72 -0.04 -11.48
CA ASP A 48 -3.97 0.52 -12.05
C ASP A 48 -3.79 1.84 -12.84
N GLY A 49 -2.67 1.99 -13.55
CA GLY A 49 -2.36 3.19 -14.35
C GLY A 49 -1.83 4.39 -13.53
N TYR A 50 -1.55 4.20 -12.25
CA TYR A 50 -0.86 5.14 -11.39
C TYR A 50 0.60 4.75 -11.21
N TYR A 51 1.44 5.74 -10.91
CA TYR A 51 2.84 5.59 -10.54
C TYR A 51 2.98 5.80 -9.04
N CYS A 52 3.58 4.83 -8.35
CA CYS A 52 3.91 4.97 -6.93
C CYS A 52 5.39 5.28 -6.76
N ALA A 53 5.69 6.29 -5.95
CA ALA A 53 6.99 6.54 -5.39
C ALA A 53 7.03 6.05 -3.94
N ASP A 54 7.85 5.04 -3.68
CA ASP A 54 8.13 4.50 -2.35
C ASP A 54 9.50 5.03 -1.87
N PHE A 55 9.51 5.66 -0.70
CA PHE A 55 10.72 6.17 -0.06
C PHE A 55 10.52 6.42 1.44
N MET A 56 11.64 6.46 2.17
CA MET A 56 11.64 6.86 3.58
C MET A 56 11.68 8.39 3.73
N MET A 57 10.85 8.92 4.62
CA MET A 57 10.88 10.32 5.03
C MET A 57 10.64 10.44 6.53
N ASN A 58 11.56 11.10 7.24
CA ASN A 58 11.49 11.29 8.70
C ASN A 58 11.30 9.98 9.48
N GLY A 59 11.89 8.88 8.99
CA GLY A 59 11.82 7.56 9.62
C GLY A 59 10.53 6.79 9.39
N LEU A 60 9.65 7.26 8.49
CA LEU A 60 8.43 6.56 8.08
C LEU A 60 8.46 6.27 6.59
N GLU A 61 7.94 5.11 6.19
CA GLU A 61 7.72 4.78 4.79
C GLU A 61 6.61 5.65 4.21
N LYS A 62 6.81 6.12 2.97
CA LYS A 62 5.82 6.87 2.21
C LYS A 62 5.64 6.25 0.83
N ASN A 63 4.37 6.02 0.48
CA ASN A 63 3.95 5.65 -0.87
C ASN A 63 3.14 6.81 -1.47
N VAL A 64 3.71 7.50 -2.45
CA VAL A 64 3.10 8.69 -3.09
C VAL A 64 2.67 8.35 -4.51
N TRP A 65 1.38 8.47 -4.76
CA TRP A 65 0.75 8.03 -5.99
C TRP A 65 0.45 9.21 -6.92
N PHE A 66 0.80 9.06 -8.19
CA PHE A 66 0.53 10.03 -9.25
C PHE A 66 -0.22 9.37 -10.41
N ASN A 67 -1.17 10.09 -11.02
CA ASN A 67 -1.78 9.63 -12.27
C ASN A 67 -0.84 9.85 -13.48
N ALA A 68 -1.25 9.40 -14.66
CA ALA A 68 -0.49 9.52 -15.90
C ALA A 68 -0.17 10.99 -16.31
N GLN A 69 -0.94 11.95 -15.80
CA GLN A 69 -0.74 13.40 -16.01
C GLN A 69 0.16 14.03 -14.93
N ALA A 70 0.85 13.22 -14.13
CA ALA A 70 1.70 13.65 -13.01
C ALA A 70 0.97 14.45 -11.93
N GLN A 71 -0.34 14.25 -11.79
CA GLN A 71 -1.13 14.83 -10.71
C GLN A 71 -1.11 13.89 -9.50
N TRP A 72 -0.84 14.45 -8.33
CA TRP A 72 -0.88 13.72 -7.06
C TRP A 72 -2.29 13.20 -6.80
N ALA A 73 -2.40 11.89 -6.54
CA ALA A 73 -3.66 11.19 -6.33
C ALA A 73 -3.86 10.83 -4.85
N MET A 74 -2.84 10.28 -4.20
CA MET A 74 -2.83 10.03 -2.75
C MET A 74 -1.41 9.91 -2.20
N THR A 75 -1.24 10.14 -0.90
CA THR A 75 -0.02 9.82 -0.15
C THR A 75 -0.38 8.90 0.99
N GLN A 76 0.38 7.83 1.15
CA GLN A 76 0.29 6.92 2.28
C GLN A 76 1.52 7.10 3.15
N THR A 77 1.33 7.16 4.45
CA THR A 77 2.41 7.19 5.45
C THR A 77 2.19 6.04 6.40
N GLU A 78 3.13 5.11 6.46
CA GLU A 78 3.09 3.99 7.40
C GLU A 78 3.43 4.52 8.81
N LEU A 79 2.42 4.54 9.69
CA LEU A 79 2.55 4.94 11.08
C LEU A 79 2.99 3.76 11.97
N VAL A 80 2.85 2.53 11.48
CA VAL A 80 3.25 1.26 12.11
C VAL A 80 2.44 0.88 13.36
N SER A 81 2.16 1.85 14.25
CA SER A 81 1.52 1.61 15.55
C SER A 81 0.41 2.62 15.84
N VAL A 82 -0.55 2.17 16.66
CA VAL A 82 -1.61 3.00 17.23
C VAL A 82 -1.07 4.12 18.13
N ASP A 83 0.17 4.03 18.62
CA ASP A 83 0.80 5.09 19.45
C ASP A 83 0.96 6.42 18.70
N ARG A 84 0.91 6.40 17.36
CA ARG A 84 0.98 7.61 16.52
C ARG A 84 -0.40 8.18 16.17
N LEU A 85 -1.48 7.55 16.62
CA LEU A 85 -2.84 8.03 16.34
C LEU A 85 -3.19 9.26 17.16
N SER A 86 -4.13 10.04 16.65
CA SER A 86 -4.80 11.04 17.47
C SER A 86 -5.62 10.36 18.57
N PRO A 87 -5.87 11.03 19.71
CA PRO A 87 -6.72 10.48 20.76
C PRO A 87 -8.12 10.09 20.26
N ALA A 88 -8.68 10.82 19.29
CA ALA A 88 -10.00 10.53 18.74
C ALA A 88 -10.05 9.17 18.05
N VAL A 89 -9.08 8.88 17.17
CA VAL A 89 -9.02 7.60 16.45
C VAL A 89 -8.61 6.46 17.38
N TYR A 90 -7.65 6.71 18.27
CA TYR A 90 -7.25 5.71 19.26
C TYR A 90 -8.42 5.27 20.15
N ASN A 91 -9.17 6.22 20.71
CA ASN A 91 -10.31 5.92 21.57
C ASN A 91 -11.43 5.20 20.81
N ALA A 92 -11.68 5.58 19.55
CA ALA A 92 -12.66 4.89 18.71
C ALA A 92 -12.24 3.44 18.42
N PHE A 93 -10.96 3.22 18.09
CA PHE A 93 -10.42 1.87 17.91
C PHE A 93 -10.50 1.04 19.18
N ALA A 94 -10.09 1.59 20.33
CA ALA A 94 -10.10 0.90 21.62
C ALA A 94 -11.51 0.54 22.11
N ALA A 95 -12.54 1.25 21.65
CA ALA A 95 -13.94 0.97 21.94
C ALA A 95 -14.61 0.01 20.93
N SER A 96 -13.90 -0.39 19.87
CA SER A 96 -14.46 -1.22 18.79
C SER A 96 -14.39 -2.72 19.12
N ASP A 97 -15.16 -3.52 18.38
CA ASP A 97 -15.12 -5.00 18.42
C ASP A 97 -13.77 -5.61 17.99
N TYR A 98 -12.81 -4.77 17.59
CA TYR A 98 -11.49 -5.16 17.10
C TYR A 98 -10.36 -4.80 18.07
N ALA A 99 -10.67 -4.20 19.22
CA ALA A 99 -9.68 -3.70 20.18
C ALA A 99 -8.80 -4.79 20.81
N ASP A 100 -9.28 -6.05 20.82
CA ASP A 100 -8.54 -7.22 21.29
C ASP A 100 -7.64 -7.85 20.20
N GLY A 101 -7.69 -7.33 18.97
CA GLY A 101 -6.87 -7.75 17.85
C GLY A 101 -5.41 -7.30 17.97
N ILE A 102 -4.53 -8.04 17.29
CA ILE A 102 -3.13 -7.65 17.11
C ILE A 102 -3.09 -6.62 15.99
N VAL A 103 -2.68 -5.39 16.31
CA VAL A 103 -2.43 -4.37 15.28
C VAL A 103 -1.20 -4.79 14.48
N GLU A 104 -1.38 -5.01 13.18
CA GLU A 104 -0.30 -5.37 12.25
C GLU A 104 0.30 -4.14 11.58
N ASP A 105 -0.51 -3.12 11.30
CA ASP A 105 -0.07 -1.87 10.69
C ASP A 105 -1.10 -0.75 10.91
N VAL A 106 -0.65 0.50 10.83
CA VAL A 106 -1.47 1.70 10.81
C VAL A 106 -0.98 2.59 9.67
N THR A 107 -1.85 2.93 8.72
CA THR A 107 -1.50 3.79 7.58
C THR A 107 -2.34 5.07 7.60
N TYR A 108 -1.71 6.23 7.44
CA TYR A 108 -2.39 7.50 7.18
C TYR A 108 -2.43 7.79 5.68
N VAL A 109 -3.61 7.99 5.12
CA VAL A 109 -3.85 8.18 3.69
C VAL A 109 -4.41 9.56 3.44
N GLU A 110 -3.67 10.37 2.67
CA GLU A 110 -4.00 11.74 2.32
C GLU A 110 -4.41 11.83 0.84
N PHE A 111 -5.34 12.73 0.53
CA PHE A 111 -5.86 12.97 -0.81
C PHE A 111 -5.81 14.46 -1.15
N PRO A 112 -5.78 14.84 -2.45
CA PRO A 112 -5.77 16.25 -2.85
C PRO A 112 -7.07 17.02 -2.54
N LYS A 113 -8.21 16.32 -2.42
CA LYS A 113 -9.53 16.94 -2.26
C LYS A 113 -10.40 16.32 -1.17
N TRP A 114 -10.14 15.08 -0.81
CA TRP A 114 -10.97 14.31 0.12
C TRP A 114 -10.37 14.34 1.53
N GLU A 115 -11.22 14.12 2.53
CA GLU A 115 -10.75 13.98 3.91
C GLU A 115 -9.77 12.80 4.02
N PRO A 116 -8.69 12.93 4.80
CA PRO A 116 -7.76 11.83 5.04
C PRO A 116 -8.43 10.61 5.68
N ILE A 117 -7.85 9.44 5.47
CA ILE A 117 -8.32 8.18 6.07
C ILE A 117 -7.19 7.56 6.87
N ILE A 118 -7.49 7.07 8.07
CA ILE A 118 -6.61 6.22 8.86
C ILE A 118 -7.04 4.79 8.62
N VAL A 119 -6.14 3.93 8.19
CA VAL A 119 -6.38 2.49 8.07
C VAL A 119 -5.63 1.77 9.17
N ILE A 120 -6.35 1.08 10.06
CA ILE A 120 -5.76 0.19 11.05
C ILE A 120 -5.95 -1.23 10.54
N LYS A 121 -4.84 -1.95 10.34
CA LYS A 121 -4.87 -3.38 10.01
C LYS A 121 -4.73 -4.18 11.29
N VAL A 122 -5.69 -5.06 11.55
CA VAL A 122 -5.72 -5.93 12.72
C VAL A 122 -5.80 -7.39 12.33
N GLY A 123 -5.01 -8.24 12.98
CA GLY A 123 -5.12 -9.69 12.97
C GLY A 123 -5.86 -10.19 14.21
N LYS A 124 -6.75 -11.16 14.06
CA LYS A 124 -7.41 -11.80 15.20
C LYS A 124 -6.54 -12.94 15.74
N ALA A 125 -6.33 -12.99 17.06
CA ALA A 125 -5.51 -14.03 17.65
C ALA A 125 -6.06 -15.43 17.37
N ASN A 126 -5.16 -16.39 17.12
CA ASN A 126 -5.45 -17.83 16.96
C ASN A 126 -6.27 -18.25 15.72
N ILE A 127 -6.58 -17.32 14.82
CA ILE A 127 -7.18 -17.59 13.50
C ILE A 127 -6.54 -16.68 12.45
N ASP A 128 -6.37 -17.14 11.21
CA ASP A 128 -5.76 -16.33 10.13
C ASP A 128 -6.77 -15.30 9.54
N MET A 129 -7.42 -14.56 10.44
CA MET A 129 -8.39 -13.51 10.09
C MET A 129 -7.77 -12.13 10.24
N LYS A 130 -7.76 -11.37 9.14
CA LYS A 130 -7.23 -10.01 9.09
C LYS A 130 -8.28 -9.04 8.61
N TYR A 131 -8.34 -7.86 9.23
CA TYR A 131 -9.26 -6.79 8.88
C TYR A 131 -8.53 -5.47 8.67
N GLN A 132 -9.02 -4.67 7.73
CA GLN A 132 -8.75 -3.24 7.68
C GLN A 132 -9.93 -2.46 8.22
N LEU A 133 -9.65 -1.53 9.11
CA LEU A 133 -10.61 -0.61 9.71
C LEU A 133 -10.31 0.79 9.21
N PHE A 134 -11.25 1.40 8.49
CA PHE A 134 -11.08 2.70 7.86
C PHE A 134 -11.75 3.77 8.73
N TYR A 135 -10.95 4.64 9.32
CA TYR A 135 -11.41 5.74 10.17
C TYR A 135 -11.20 7.10 9.51
N THR A 136 -12.10 8.04 9.77
CA THR A 136 -11.81 9.47 9.61
C THR A 136 -10.84 9.95 10.70
N PRO A 137 -10.21 11.13 10.56
CA PRO A 137 -9.34 11.71 11.58
C PRO A 137 -10.04 12.04 12.91
N ASN A 138 -11.37 12.19 12.90
CA ASN A 138 -12.19 12.43 14.10
C ASN A 138 -12.65 11.13 14.80
N GLY A 139 -12.23 9.95 14.33
CA GLY A 139 -12.53 8.66 14.95
C GLY A 139 -13.82 8.00 14.49
N GLN A 140 -14.50 8.50 13.45
CA GLN A 140 -15.64 7.79 12.87
C GLN A 140 -15.16 6.57 12.06
N LEU A 141 -15.63 5.37 12.43
CA LEU A 141 -15.42 4.16 11.63
C LEU A 141 -16.29 4.22 10.37
N LEU A 142 -15.67 4.30 9.20
CA LEU A 142 -16.34 4.37 7.90
C LEU A 142 -16.66 2.98 7.34
N ARG A 143 -15.70 2.06 7.45
CA ARG A 143 -15.76 0.74 6.83
C ARG A 143 -14.86 -0.25 7.54
N THR A 144 -15.25 -1.52 7.51
CA THR A 144 -14.37 -2.65 7.82
C THR A 144 -14.28 -3.57 6.62
N ARG A 145 -13.11 -4.15 6.34
CA ARG A 145 -12.90 -5.08 5.22
C ARG A 145 -12.10 -6.28 5.69
N ASN A 146 -12.61 -7.50 5.48
CA ASN A 146 -11.81 -8.71 5.67
C ASN A 146 -10.79 -8.80 4.54
N VAL A 147 -9.52 -8.93 4.90
CA VAL A 147 -8.36 -8.93 3.99
C VAL A 147 -7.48 -10.17 4.15
N SER A 148 -7.98 -11.23 4.79
CA SER A 148 -7.20 -12.46 5.07
C SER A 148 -6.48 -13.02 3.85
N ASN A 149 -7.17 -13.06 2.72
CA ASN A 149 -6.68 -13.68 1.48
C ASN A 149 -6.49 -12.65 0.36
N MET A 150 -6.32 -11.37 0.73
CA MET A 150 -6.17 -10.28 -0.23
C MET A 150 -4.72 -9.83 -0.30
N TYR A 151 -4.28 -9.55 -1.51
CA TYR A 151 -3.03 -8.84 -1.80
C TYR A 151 -3.37 -7.41 -2.20
N ASP A 152 -2.37 -6.54 -2.12
CA ASP A 152 -2.48 -5.13 -2.48
C ASP A 152 -3.73 -4.43 -1.89
N ILE A 153 -3.79 -4.43 -0.57
CA ILE A 153 -4.95 -3.95 0.18
C ILE A 153 -4.90 -2.44 0.45
N LEU A 154 -3.88 -1.75 -0.08
CA LEU A 154 -3.70 -0.32 0.07
C LEU A 154 -3.46 0.39 -1.28
N GLY A 155 -3.34 -0.32 -2.41
CA GLY A 155 -3.20 0.31 -3.72
C GLY A 155 -4.43 1.10 -4.21
N PRO A 156 -4.33 1.72 -5.40
CA PRO A 156 -5.40 2.45 -6.07
C PRO A 156 -6.78 1.79 -6.00
N GLY A 157 -6.91 0.49 -6.28
CA GLY A 157 -8.19 -0.23 -6.24
C GLY A 157 -8.93 -0.21 -4.88
N THR A 158 -8.28 0.26 -3.80
CA THR A 158 -8.92 0.47 -2.50
C THR A 158 -9.46 1.90 -2.29
N PHE A 159 -8.88 2.91 -2.95
CA PHE A 159 -9.08 4.33 -2.62
C PHE A 159 -9.41 5.25 -3.80
N LEU A 160 -9.02 4.89 -5.02
CA LEU A 160 -9.04 5.77 -6.21
C LEU A 160 -10.02 5.31 -7.28
#